data_AF-A0A2H0P1Z6-F1
#
_entry.id   AF-A0A2H0P1Z6-F1
#
_cell.length_a   1.000
_cell.length_b   1.000
_cell.length_c   1.000
_cell.angle_alpha   90.00
_cell.angle_beta   90.00
_cell.angle_gamma   90.00
#
_symmetry.space_group_name_H-M   'P 1'
#
loop_
_entity.id
_entity.type
_entity.pdbx_description
1 polymer ?
#
loop_
_entity_poly.entity_id
_entity_poly.type
_entity_poly.pdbx_seq_one_letter_code
_entity_poly.pdbx_strand_id
1 'polypeptide(L)'
;MIPFLYGLVCLIWGSTWLAIKFGLVGVPPFLGAGLRFTLAAVILWALVFFSGLSPRLTPRGRRAALIAGVLGFGVCYSLVYWAETRVASGLVAVLCAVAPLITALLTVFVARTEALTRRKSAGIVIGIAGVAVLFWPREGVASADTWGLLAAFVSSVGAAGNLVAQSL
;
A
#
# COMPACT_ATOMS: atom_id res chain seq x y z
N MET A 1 21.25 11.77 -7.89
CA MET A 1 20.09 12.21 -7.06
C MET A 1 18.96 11.18 -7.03
N ILE A 2 18.49 10.67 -8.18
CA ILE A 2 17.41 9.67 -8.27
C ILE A 2 17.65 8.37 -7.44
N PRO A 3 18.83 7.71 -7.49
CA PRO A 3 19.02 6.46 -6.74
C PRO A 3 19.02 6.66 -5.21
N PHE A 4 19.43 7.83 -4.73
CA PHE A 4 19.39 8.17 -3.31
C PHE A 4 17.95 8.32 -2.80
N LEU A 5 17.12 9.09 -3.51
CA LEU A 5 15.71 9.25 -3.16
C LEU A 5 14.96 7.92 -3.23
N TYR A 6 15.27 7.10 -4.22
CA TYR A 6 14.71 5.75 -4.34
C TYR A 6 15.09 4.87 -3.13
N GLY A 7 16.37 4.88 -2.74
CA GLY A 7 16.85 4.16 -1.55
C GLY A 7 16.13 4.59 -0.26
N LEU A 8 15.92 5.89 -0.07
CA LEU A 8 15.14 6.42 1.07
C LEU A 8 13.71 5.90 1.07
N VAL A 9 13.02 5.94 -0.07
CA VAL A 9 11.65 5.42 -0.18
C VAL A 9 11.60 3.94 0.16
N CYS A 10 12.53 3.14 -0.37
CA CYS A 10 12.62 1.71 -0.06
C CYS A 10 12.84 1.45 1.44
N LEU A 11 13.69 2.22 2.11
CA LEU A 11 13.93 2.09 3.54
C LEU A 11 12.71 2.48 4.37
N ILE A 12 12.07 3.61 4.05
CA ILE A 12 10.90 4.12 4.78
C ILE A 12 9.70 3.17 4.60
N TRP A 13 9.42 2.74 3.37
CA TRP A 13 8.32 1.83 3.10
C TRP A 13 8.59 0.41 3.57
N GLY A 14 9.82 -0.09 3.43
CA GLY A 14 10.20 -1.41 3.93
C GLY A 14 10.12 -1.52 5.45
N SER A 15 10.50 -0.46 6.18
CA SER A 15 10.41 -0.42 7.65
C SER A 15 9.00 -0.15 8.19
N THR A 16 8.07 0.33 7.34
CA THR A 16 6.71 0.69 7.77
C THR A 16 5.98 -0.50 8.39
N TRP A 17 6.07 -1.69 7.80
CA TRP A 17 5.41 -2.91 8.30
C TRP A 17 5.90 -3.28 9.70
N LEU A 18 7.21 -3.18 9.92
CA LEU A 18 7.83 -3.42 11.21
C LEU A 18 7.38 -2.38 12.25
N ALA A 19 7.35 -1.10 11.87
CA ALA A 19 6.88 -0.03 12.74
C ALA A 19 5.40 -0.19 13.13
N ILE A 20 4.55 -0.64 12.19
CA ILE A 20 3.14 -0.96 12.48
C ILE A 20 3.06 -2.08 13.51
N LYS A 21 3.79 -3.18 13.30
CA LYS A 21 3.81 -4.32 14.23
C LYS A 21 4.20 -3.91 15.65
N PHE A 22 5.23 -3.06 15.80
CA PHE A 22 5.61 -2.52 17.10
C PHE A 22 4.55 -1.57 17.68
N GLY A 23 3.96 -0.72 16.85
CA GLY A 23 2.90 0.21 17.27
C GLY A 23 1.60 -0.46 17.70
N LEU A 24 1.38 -1.71 17.30
CA LEU A 24 0.23 -2.52 17.72
C LEU A 24 0.38 -3.12 19.13
N VAL A 25 1.54 -3.00 19.76
CA VAL A 25 1.74 -3.44 21.15
C VAL A 25 0.97 -2.51 22.08
N GLY A 26 -0.18 -2.98 22.58
CA GLY A 26 -1.03 -2.23 23.49
C GLY A 26 -1.97 -1.22 22.83
N VAL A 27 -2.03 -1.18 21.48
CA VAL A 27 -2.92 -0.28 20.74
C VAL A 27 -3.81 -1.10 19.80
N PRO A 28 -5.14 -0.92 19.83
CA PRO A 28 -6.05 -1.56 18.88
C PRO A 28 -5.71 -1.21 17.42
N PRO A 29 -5.81 -2.15 16.47
CA PRO A 29 -5.31 -1.96 15.11
C PRO A 29 -5.97 -0.80 14.36
N PHE A 30 -7.29 -0.67 14.46
CA PHE A 30 -8.02 0.40 13.80
C PHE A 30 -7.72 1.78 14.41
N LEU A 31 -7.45 1.83 15.72
CA LEU A 31 -7.04 3.06 16.38
C LEU A 31 -5.64 3.47 15.94
N GLY A 32 -4.70 2.52 15.85
CA GLY A 32 -3.35 2.78 15.34
C GLY A 32 -3.37 3.31 13.90
N ALA A 33 -4.15 2.68 13.02
CA ALA A 33 -4.34 3.14 11.65
C ALA A 33 -4.97 4.55 11.62
N GLY A 34 -6.06 4.75 12.37
CA GLY A 34 -6.75 6.03 12.47
C GLY A 34 -5.83 7.15 12.92
N LEU A 35 -5.11 6.96 14.03
CA LEU A 35 -4.18 7.95 14.57
C LEU A 35 -3.11 8.34 13.55
N ARG A 36 -2.48 7.35 12.89
CA ARG A 36 -1.45 7.60 11.87
C ARG A 36 -1.99 8.48 10.73
N PHE A 37 -3.14 8.13 10.16
CA PHE A 37 -3.69 8.85 9.01
C PHE A 37 -4.33 10.18 9.40
N THR A 38 -4.88 10.31 10.61
CA THR A 38 -5.34 11.60 11.15
C THR A 38 -4.16 12.55 11.36
N LEU A 39 -3.04 12.08 11.94
CA LEU A 39 -1.82 12.88 12.07
C LEU A 39 -1.29 13.32 10.71
N ALA A 40 -1.22 12.41 9.74
CA ALA A 40 -0.81 12.74 8.38
C ALA A 40 -1.73 13.79 7.75
N ALA A 41 -3.05 13.65 7.91
CA ALA A 41 -4.02 14.60 7.40
C ALA A 41 -3.87 15.99 8.04
N VAL A 42 -3.69 16.07 9.35
CA VAL A 42 -3.47 17.34 10.07
C VAL A 42 -2.19 18.02 9.60
N ILE A 43 -1.09 17.28 9.48
CA ILE A 43 0.19 17.82 9.02
C ILE A 43 0.06 18.34 7.59
N LEU A 44 -0.53 17.55 6.68
CA LEU A 44 -0.73 17.97 5.29
C LEU A 44 -1.64 19.20 5.19
N TRP A 45 -2.70 19.26 5.99
CA TRP A 45 -3.61 20.40 6.00
C TRP A 45 -2.94 21.66 6.54
N ALA A 46 -2.13 21.54 7.59
CA ALA A 46 -1.30 22.63 8.10
C ALA A 46 -0.32 23.14 7.03
N LEU A 47 0.38 22.23 6.33
CA LEU A 47 1.29 22.61 5.24
C LEU A 47 0.56 23.37 4.12
N VAL A 48 -0.61 22.90 3.69
CA VAL A 48 -1.43 23.61 2.68
C VAL A 48 -1.81 25.00 3.15
N PHE A 49 -2.27 25.13 4.40
CA PHE A 49 -2.63 26.41 5.00
C PHE A 49 -1.46 27.39 5.04
N PHE A 50 -0.29 26.95 5.51
CA PHE A 50 0.91 27.79 5.58
C PHE A 50 1.58 28.07 4.22
N SER A 51 1.34 27.22 3.21
CA SER A 51 1.87 27.44 1.86
C SER A 51 1.07 28.47 1.04
N GLY A 52 -0.04 28.98 1.57
CA GLY A 52 -0.95 29.88 0.83
C GLY A 52 -1.67 29.18 -0.34
N LEU A 53 -1.59 27.85 -0.42
CA LEU A 53 -2.27 27.08 -1.45
C LEU A 53 -3.75 26.98 -1.11
N SER A 54 -4.63 27.45 -1.99
CA SER A 54 -6.07 27.22 -1.85
C SER A 54 -6.41 25.83 -2.41
N PRO A 55 -6.94 24.89 -1.61
CA PRO A 55 -7.45 23.62 -2.11
C PRO A 55 -8.75 23.86 -2.87
N ARG A 56 -8.64 24.30 -4.13
CA ARG A 56 -9.78 24.46 -5.05
C ARG A 56 -10.19 23.10 -5.60
N LEU A 57 -10.83 22.30 -4.77
CA LEU A 57 -11.42 21.03 -5.20
C LEU A 57 -12.81 21.29 -5.78
N THR A 58 -13.00 20.93 -7.06
CA THR A 58 -14.33 20.86 -7.66
C THR A 58 -15.21 19.85 -6.90
N PRO A 59 -16.55 19.92 -6.97
CA PRO A 59 -17.41 18.94 -6.32
C PRO A 59 -17.10 17.49 -6.72
N ARG A 60 -16.74 17.27 -8.00
CA ARG A 60 -16.24 15.99 -8.52
C ARG A 60 -14.91 15.60 -7.88
N GLY A 61 -13.95 16.52 -7.80
CA GLY A 61 -12.65 16.30 -7.15
C GLY A 61 -12.78 15.96 -5.67
N ARG A 62 -13.73 16.59 -4.95
CA ARG A 62 -14.01 16.28 -3.55
C ARG A 62 -14.55 14.86 -3.37
N ARG A 63 -15.47 14.43 -4.23
CA ARG A 63 -16.00 13.05 -4.22
C ARG A 63 -14.91 12.04 -4.52
N ALA A 64 -14.08 12.28 -5.54
CA ALA A 64 -12.95 11.41 -5.88
C ALA A 64 -11.94 11.30 -4.73
N ALA A 65 -11.58 12.43 -4.11
CA ALA A 65 -10.68 12.46 -2.95
C ALA A 65 -11.26 11.70 -1.75
N LEU A 66 -12.57 11.83 -1.48
CA LEU A 66 -13.24 11.09 -0.41
C LEU A 66 -13.19 9.57 -0.67
N ILE A 67 -13.54 9.14 -1.89
CA ILE A 67 -13.51 7.72 -2.27
C ILE A 67 -12.08 7.17 -2.16
N ALA A 68 -11.09 7.89 -2.69
CA ALA A 68 -9.69 7.51 -2.63
C ALA A 68 -9.17 7.44 -1.18
N GLY A 69 -9.57 8.39 -0.33
CA GLY A 69 -9.24 8.41 1.10
C GLY A 69 -9.83 7.21 1.85
N VAL A 70 -11.14 6.98 1.68
CA VAL A 70 -11.84 5.90 2.37
C VAL A 70 -11.37 4.53 1.89
N LEU A 71 -11.36 4.29 0.58
CA LEU A 71 -11.00 2.97 0.05
C LEU A 71 -9.49 2.74 0.08
N GLY A 72 -8.71 3.68 -0.42
CA GLY A 72 -7.25 3.53 -0.58
C GLY A 72 -6.47 3.63 0.72
N PHE A 73 -6.92 4.44 1.68
CA PHE A 73 -6.24 4.58 2.96
C PHE A 73 -7.04 3.95 4.10
N GLY A 74 -8.31 4.32 4.29
CA GLY A 74 -9.14 3.85 5.40
C GLY A 74 -9.30 2.33 5.42
N VAL A 75 -9.95 1.77 4.41
CA VAL A 75 -10.26 0.34 4.32
C VAL A 75 -8.98 -0.48 4.12
N CYS A 76 -8.17 -0.15 3.12
CA CYS A 76 -6.96 -0.91 2.81
C CYS A 76 -6.00 -0.98 4.01
N TYR A 77 -5.65 0.15 4.64
CA TYR A 77 -4.74 0.10 5.78
C TYR A 77 -5.38 -0.45 7.05
N SER A 78 -6.70 -0.35 7.23
CA SER A 78 -7.36 -1.05 8.34
C SER A 78 -7.20 -2.57 8.23
N LEU A 79 -7.33 -3.11 7.02
CA LEU A 79 -7.08 -4.52 6.74
C LEU A 79 -5.61 -4.90 6.97
N VAL A 80 -4.67 -4.03 6.58
CA VAL A 80 -3.23 -4.21 6.87
C VAL A 80 -2.96 -4.27 8.37
N TYR A 81 -3.44 -3.28 9.14
CA TYR A 81 -3.21 -3.23 10.58
C TYR A 81 -3.84 -4.44 11.28
N TRP A 82 -4.99 -4.90 10.80
CA TRP A 82 -5.60 -6.11 11.29
C TRP A 82 -4.80 -7.37 10.92
N ALA A 83 -4.31 -7.48 9.68
CA ALA A 83 -3.43 -8.57 9.27
C ALA A 83 -2.14 -8.61 10.11
N GLU A 84 -1.55 -7.46 10.40
CA GLU A 84 -0.38 -7.31 11.28
C GLU A 84 -0.63 -7.79 12.71
N THR A 85 -1.88 -7.93 13.18
CA THR A 85 -2.15 -8.58 14.49
C THR A 85 -2.08 -10.11 14.42
N ARG A 86 -2.21 -10.69 13.24
CA ARG A 86 -2.42 -12.13 13.00
C ARG A 86 -1.24 -12.84 12.35
N VAL A 87 -0.51 -12.13 11.50
CA VAL A 87 0.64 -12.68 10.77
C VAL A 87 1.91 -11.86 11.03
N ALA A 88 3.05 -12.42 10.64
CA ALA A 88 4.33 -11.72 10.75
C ALA A 88 4.39 -10.53 9.77
N SER A 89 4.98 -9.41 10.21
CA SER A 89 5.11 -8.19 9.40
C SER A 89 5.88 -8.41 8.10
N GLY A 90 6.83 -9.36 8.10
CA GLY A 90 7.53 -9.77 6.89
C GLY A 90 6.60 -10.37 5.83
N LEU A 91 5.58 -11.14 6.22
CA LEU A 91 4.60 -11.70 5.27
C LEU A 91 3.68 -10.62 4.72
N VAL A 92 3.21 -9.71 5.58
CA VAL A 92 2.37 -8.57 5.18
C VAL A 92 3.14 -7.65 4.23
N ALA A 93 4.39 -7.34 4.55
CA ALA A 93 5.27 -6.51 3.72
C ALA A 93 5.35 -7.01 2.28
N VAL A 94 5.43 -8.33 2.10
CA VAL A 94 5.60 -8.94 0.79
C VAL A 94 4.28 -8.98 0.04
N LEU A 95 3.19 -9.34 0.70
CA LEU A 95 1.85 -9.29 0.10
C LEU A 95 1.51 -7.87 -0.38
N CYS A 96 1.93 -6.85 0.36
CA CYS A 96 1.79 -5.46 -0.06
C CYS A 96 2.80 -5.04 -1.14
N ALA A 97 4.00 -5.60 -1.16
CA ALA A 97 4.98 -5.39 -2.25
C ALA A 97 4.53 -5.97 -3.59
N VAL A 98 3.51 -6.85 -3.62
CA VAL A 98 2.87 -7.33 -4.85
C VAL A 98 1.88 -6.30 -5.43
N ALA A 99 1.41 -5.32 -4.65
CA ALA A 99 0.44 -4.32 -5.12
C ALA A 99 0.89 -3.51 -6.36
N PRO A 100 2.15 -3.04 -6.47
CA PRO A 100 2.64 -2.38 -7.69
C PRO A 100 2.63 -3.29 -8.91
N LEU A 101 2.90 -4.59 -8.72
CA LEU A 101 2.83 -5.59 -9.78
C LEU A 101 1.40 -5.74 -10.30
N ILE A 102 0.44 -5.87 -9.38
CA ILE A 102 -0.99 -5.92 -9.70
C ILE A 102 -1.41 -4.62 -10.41
N THR A 103 -0.97 -3.46 -9.91
CA THR A 103 -1.25 -2.15 -10.52
C THR A 103 -0.74 -2.08 -11.95
N ALA A 104 0.50 -2.53 -12.21
CA ALA A 104 1.06 -2.56 -13.56
C ALA A 104 0.26 -3.47 -14.49
N LEU A 105 -0.15 -4.65 -14.02
CA LEU A 105 -1.00 -5.56 -14.80
C LEU A 105 -2.37 -4.95 -15.08
N LEU A 106 -3.05 -4.41 -14.07
CA LEU A 106 -4.35 -3.76 -14.24
C LEU A 106 -4.29 -2.55 -15.19
N THR A 107 -3.21 -1.76 -15.13
CA THR A 107 -3.03 -0.60 -16.03
C THR A 107 -2.93 -1.04 -17.48
N VAL A 108 -2.17 -2.10 -17.75
CA VAL A 108 -2.02 -2.66 -19.10
C VAL A 108 -3.34 -3.28 -19.58
N PHE A 109 -3.94 -4.16 -18.79
CA PHE A 109 -5.04 -5.01 -19.25
C PHE A 109 -6.42 -4.36 -19.14
N VAL A 110 -6.63 -3.53 -18.11
CA VAL A 110 -7.91 -2.89 -17.82
C VAL A 110 -7.92 -1.46 -18.35
N ALA A 111 -6.96 -0.63 -17.95
CA ALA A 111 -6.94 0.77 -18.39
C ALA A 111 -6.47 0.93 -19.83
N ARG A 112 -5.69 -0.03 -20.37
CA ARG A 112 -5.11 0.00 -21.72
C ARG A 112 -4.34 1.29 -22.05
N THR A 113 -3.91 2.01 -21.01
CA THR A 113 -3.21 3.30 -21.13
C THR A 113 -1.72 3.12 -21.41
N GLU A 114 -1.16 1.92 -21.18
CA GLU A 114 0.25 1.61 -21.45
C GLU A 114 0.44 0.26 -22.17
N ALA A 115 1.39 0.23 -23.11
CA ALA A 115 1.79 -1.01 -23.78
C ALA A 115 2.82 -1.81 -22.96
N LEU A 116 2.71 -3.14 -23.00
CA LEU A 116 3.70 -4.08 -22.44
C LEU A 116 4.98 -4.06 -23.28
N THR A 117 6.01 -3.36 -22.79
CA THR A 117 7.34 -3.44 -23.38
C THR A 117 8.10 -4.66 -22.83
N ARG A 118 9.07 -5.16 -23.60
CA ARG A 118 9.95 -6.27 -23.19
C ARG A 118 10.70 -6.01 -21.88
N ARG A 119 10.96 -4.73 -21.57
CA ARG A 119 11.57 -4.29 -20.29
C ARG A 119 10.58 -4.37 -19.12
N LYS A 120 9.32 -3.95 -19.33
CA LYS A 120 8.26 -4.04 -18.30
C LYS A 120 7.97 -5.50 -17.95
N SER A 121 7.85 -6.39 -18.95
CA SER A 121 7.64 -7.81 -18.71
C SER A 121 8.80 -8.47 -17.96
N ALA A 122 10.06 -8.15 -18.30
CA ALA A 122 11.22 -8.62 -17.55
C ALA A 122 11.18 -8.17 -16.08
N GLY A 123 10.84 -6.89 -15.83
CA GLY A 123 10.67 -6.37 -14.46
C GLY A 123 9.57 -7.09 -13.66
N ILE A 124 8.44 -7.39 -14.30
CA ILE A 124 7.34 -8.16 -13.70
C ILE A 124 7.82 -9.56 -13.29
N VAL A 125 8.51 -10.28 -14.19
CA VAL A 125 9.02 -11.64 -13.92
C VAL A 125 10.05 -11.62 -12.80
N ILE A 126 10.98 -10.66 -12.79
CA ILE A 126 11.98 -10.51 -11.73
C ILE A 126 11.28 -10.21 -10.39
N GLY A 127 10.26 -9.36 -10.38
CA GLY A 127 9.47 -9.07 -9.18
C GLY A 127 8.77 -10.31 -8.61
N ILE A 128 8.12 -11.11 -9.48
CA ILE A 128 7.50 -12.38 -9.09
C ILE A 128 8.53 -13.35 -8.53
N ALA A 129 9.68 -13.50 -9.20
CA ALA A 129 10.75 -14.37 -8.75
C ALA A 129 11.30 -13.94 -7.38
N GLY A 130 11.50 -12.64 -7.15
CA GLY A 130 11.93 -12.11 -5.85
C GLY A 130 10.93 -12.42 -4.73
N VAL A 131 9.63 -12.29 -5.00
CA VAL A 131 8.57 -12.69 -4.07
C VAL A 131 8.63 -14.19 -3.78
N ALA A 132 8.75 -15.04 -4.80
CA ALA A 132 8.82 -16.49 -4.65
C ALA A 132 10.04 -16.92 -3.80
N VAL A 133 11.20 -16.32 -4.02
CA VAL A 133 12.42 -16.57 -3.23
C VAL A 133 12.22 -16.17 -1.77
N LEU A 134 11.51 -15.08 -1.51
CA LEU A 134 11.29 -14.60 -0.14
C LEU A 134 10.35 -15.51 0.67
N PHE A 135 9.43 -16.21 0.00
CA PHE A 135 8.54 -17.24 0.56
C PHE A 135 9.08 -18.68 0.47
N TRP A 136 10.27 -18.89 -0.10
CA TRP A 136 10.95 -20.20 -0.15
C TRP A 136 11.07 -20.80 1.26
N PRO A 137 10.88 -22.13 1.44
CA PRO A 137 10.14 -22.71 2.54
C PRO A 137 10.67 -22.22 3.89
N ARG A 138 9.99 -21.20 4.40
CA ARG A 138 10.09 -20.75 5.78
C ARG A 138 8.96 -21.42 6.53
N GLU A 139 9.31 -22.12 7.60
CA GLU A 139 8.38 -22.89 8.44
C GLU A 139 7.20 -22.04 8.97
N GLY A 140 7.32 -20.71 9.00
CA GLY A 140 6.27 -19.77 9.42
C GLY A 140 5.16 -19.49 8.39
N VAL A 141 5.26 -19.96 7.14
CA VAL A 141 4.18 -19.76 6.14
C VAL A 141 3.06 -20.77 6.33
N ALA A 142 3.40 -22.02 6.67
CA ALA A 142 2.43 -23.11 6.84
C ALA A 142 1.55 -22.94 8.09
N SER A 143 2.02 -22.20 9.10
CA SER A 143 1.31 -21.91 10.35
C SER A 143 0.69 -20.50 10.41
N ALA A 144 0.80 -19.71 9.33
CA ALA A 144 0.27 -18.35 9.29
C ALA A 144 -1.27 -18.32 9.25
N ASP A 145 -1.88 -17.39 10.00
CA ASP A 145 -3.34 -17.22 10.00
C ASP A 145 -3.84 -16.83 8.61
N THR A 146 -4.68 -17.69 8.02
CA THR A 146 -5.24 -17.53 6.67
C THR A 146 -6.03 -16.23 6.54
N TRP A 147 -6.75 -15.81 7.59
CA TRP A 147 -7.53 -14.58 7.54
C TRP A 147 -6.65 -13.33 7.49
N GLY A 148 -5.53 -13.33 8.20
CA GLY A 148 -4.52 -12.27 8.11
C GLY A 148 -3.91 -12.17 6.71
N LEU A 149 -3.57 -13.31 6.10
CA LEU A 149 -3.05 -13.35 4.72
C LEU A 149 -4.07 -12.82 3.71
N LEU A 150 -5.32 -13.26 3.82
CA LEU A 150 -6.41 -12.80 2.94
C LEU A 150 -6.66 -11.29 3.09
N ALA A 151 -6.68 -10.76 4.31
CA ALA A 151 -6.86 -9.34 4.55
C ALA A 151 -5.74 -8.49 3.93
N ALA A 152 -4.47 -8.90 4.09
CA ALA A 152 -3.34 -8.22 3.46
C ALA A 152 -3.42 -8.28 1.93
N PHE A 153 -3.78 -9.42 1.36
CA PHE A 153 -3.94 -9.58 -0.08
C PHE A 153 -5.09 -8.72 -0.65
N VAL A 154 -6.25 -8.73 0.00
CA VAL A 154 -7.41 -7.90 -0.38
C VAL A 154 -7.05 -6.42 -0.32
N SER A 155 -6.32 -5.98 0.69
CA SER A 155 -5.80 -4.62 0.76
C SER A 155 -4.91 -4.27 -0.44
N SER A 156 -3.96 -5.15 -0.81
CA SER A 156 -3.08 -4.94 -1.95
C SER A 156 -3.83 -4.79 -3.27
N VAL A 157 -4.84 -5.65 -3.49
CA VAL A 157 -5.70 -5.58 -4.69
C VAL A 157 -6.55 -4.30 -4.68
N GLY A 158 -7.13 -3.95 -3.55
CA GLY A 158 -7.94 -2.74 -3.38
C GLY A 158 -7.13 -1.46 -3.64
N ALA A 159 -5.90 -1.40 -3.12
CA ALA A 159 -4.98 -0.29 -3.35
C ALA A 159 -4.63 -0.16 -4.84
N ALA A 160 -4.33 -1.27 -5.52
CA ALA A 160 -4.05 -1.28 -6.95
C ALA A 160 -5.26 -0.82 -7.77
N GLY A 161 -6.46 -1.30 -7.45
CA GLY A 161 -7.69 -0.91 -8.11
C GLY A 161 -7.99 0.59 -7.95
N ASN A 162 -7.77 1.15 -6.76
CA ASN A 162 -7.97 2.57 -6.51
C ASN A 162 -7.00 3.45 -7.33
N LEU A 163 -5.74 3.04 -7.48
CA LEU A 163 -4.76 3.75 -8.31
C LEU A 163 -5.17 3.74 -9.78
N VAL A 164 -5.59 2.59 -10.30
CA VAL A 164 -6.05 2.48 -11.69
C VAL A 164 -7.33 3.26 -11.93
N ALA A 165 -8.28 3.23 -10.99
CA ALA A 165 -9.53 4.00 -11.09
C ALA A 165 -9.32 5.52 -11.13
N GLN A 166 -8.21 6.03 -10.58
CA GLN A 166 -7.85 7.46 -10.67
C GLN A 166 -7.18 7.83 -12.00
N SER A 167 -6.71 6.84 -12.76
CA SER A 167 -6.06 7.03 -14.06
C SER A 167 -7.02 6.96 -15.26
N LEU A 168 -8.29 6.62 -15.00
CA LEU A 168 -9.40 6.59 -15.96
C LEU A 168 -10.20 7.90 -15.92
#